data_AF-A0A7X9J2W5-F1
#
_entry.id   AF-A0A7X9J2W5-F1
#
_cell.length_a   1.000
_cell.length_b   1.000
_cell.length_c   1.000
_cell.angle_alpha   90.00
_cell.angle_beta   90.00
_cell.angle_gamma   90.00
#
_symmetry.space_group_name_H-M   'P 1'
#
loop_
_entity.id
_entity.type
_entity.pdbx_description
1 polymer ?
#
loop_
_entity_poly.entity_id
_entity_poly.type
_entity_poly.pdbx_seq_one_letter_code
_entity_poly.pdbx_strand_id
1 'polypeptide(L)'
;RGEPLIGSAGRRVRRAVVDHVAPGKAFDPPFYTAGSPHMFLTNTVPYKPVGNVEFSREVKSRFRPFIEELLVAVWTGNIIIPMGEGAFKWFAPYAPEREVLRFWDDRERRFTGTMAVTLKAVVDGVETAKEVTLAPVPHPSPRSPFMKDFPRLLDGRLKEFVR
;
A
#
# COMPACT_ATOMS: atom_id res chain seq x y z
N ARG A 1 -17.29 -8.89 10.58
CA ARG A 1 -15.83 -9.04 10.41
C ARG A 1 -15.27 -7.67 10.04
N GLY A 2 -14.41 -7.09 10.88
CA GLY A 2 -13.82 -5.75 10.68
C GLY A 2 -12.51 -5.81 9.89
N GLU A 3 -12.52 -6.38 8.69
CA GLU A 3 -11.31 -6.44 7.87
C GLU A 3 -11.03 -5.10 7.16
N PRO A 4 -9.75 -4.69 7.04
CA PRO A 4 -9.40 -3.50 6.28
C PRO A 4 -9.74 -3.68 4.81
N LEU A 5 -10.11 -2.57 4.18
CA LEU A 5 -10.20 -2.45 2.73
C LEU A 5 -11.19 -3.45 2.06
N ILE A 6 -12.30 -3.80 2.73
CA ILE A 6 -13.39 -4.60 2.13
C ILE A 6 -14.33 -3.81 1.19
N GLY A 7 -14.10 -2.51 1.03
CA GLY A 7 -14.80 -1.66 0.07
C GLY A 7 -14.40 -1.94 -1.38
N SER A 8 -15.02 -1.22 -2.34
CA SER A 8 -14.82 -1.45 -3.78
C SER A 8 -13.35 -1.46 -4.22
N ALA A 9 -12.55 -0.51 -3.72
CA ALA A 9 -11.12 -0.40 -3.99
C ALA A 9 -10.36 -1.67 -3.56
N GLY A 10 -10.45 -2.04 -2.29
CA GLY A 10 -9.70 -3.21 -1.82
C GLY A 10 -10.26 -4.53 -2.34
N ARG A 11 -11.56 -4.66 -2.63
CA ARG A 11 -12.07 -5.83 -3.37
C ARG A 11 -11.41 -5.99 -4.75
N ARG A 12 -11.07 -4.91 -5.45
CA ARG A 12 -10.34 -5.00 -6.73
C ARG A 12 -8.92 -5.53 -6.52
N VAL A 13 -8.22 -5.01 -5.50
CA VAL A 13 -6.87 -5.48 -5.15
C VAL A 13 -6.90 -6.95 -4.77
N ARG A 14 -7.78 -7.33 -3.84
CA ARG A 14 -7.93 -8.70 -3.36
C ARG A 14 -8.25 -9.68 -4.48
N ARG A 15 -9.18 -9.30 -5.38
CA ARG A 15 -9.51 -10.09 -6.57
C ARG A 15 -8.28 -10.29 -7.45
N ALA A 16 -7.55 -9.21 -7.77
CA ALA A 16 -6.36 -9.29 -8.61
C ALA A 16 -5.28 -10.21 -8.00
N VAL A 17 -5.13 -10.19 -6.67
CA VAL A 17 -4.23 -11.13 -5.97
C VAL A 17 -4.71 -12.57 -6.15
N VAL A 18 -5.99 -12.87 -5.94
CA VAL A 18 -6.51 -14.24 -6.16
C VAL A 18 -6.36 -14.69 -7.60
N ASP A 19 -6.68 -13.82 -8.56
CA ASP A 19 -6.51 -14.10 -10.00
C ASP A 19 -5.05 -14.47 -10.34
N HIS A 20 -4.09 -13.86 -9.63
CA HIS A 20 -2.65 -14.10 -9.82
C HIS A 20 -2.15 -15.37 -9.12
N VAL A 21 -2.44 -15.55 -7.83
CA VAL A 21 -1.84 -16.63 -7.01
C VAL A 21 -2.67 -17.91 -6.95
N ALA A 22 -3.95 -17.82 -7.28
CA ALA A 22 -4.90 -18.93 -7.16
C ALA A 22 -5.88 -18.95 -8.35
N PRO A 23 -5.37 -18.98 -9.60
CA PRO A 23 -6.22 -18.96 -10.79
C PRO A 23 -7.20 -20.13 -10.78
N GLY A 24 -8.47 -19.85 -11.09
CA GLY A 24 -9.54 -20.85 -11.13
C GLY A 24 -10.16 -21.20 -9.76
N LYS A 25 -9.64 -20.68 -8.64
CA LYS A 25 -10.33 -20.82 -7.35
C LYS A 25 -11.62 -20.00 -7.33
N ALA A 26 -12.66 -20.55 -6.70
CA ALA A 26 -13.90 -19.85 -6.45
C ALA A 26 -13.66 -18.63 -5.55
N PHE A 27 -14.29 -17.50 -5.88
CA PHE A 27 -14.23 -16.29 -5.06
C PHE A 27 -15.25 -16.33 -3.93
N ASP A 28 -14.87 -15.73 -2.80
CA ASP A 28 -15.70 -15.46 -1.63
C ASP A 28 -15.71 -13.95 -1.33
N PRO A 29 -16.30 -13.11 -2.19
CA PRO A 29 -16.35 -11.67 -1.95
C PRO A 29 -17.14 -11.35 -0.67
N PRO A 30 -16.74 -10.32 0.09
CA PRO A 30 -15.68 -9.35 -0.22
C PRO A 30 -14.28 -9.76 0.25
N PHE A 31 -14.10 -10.97 0.79
CA PHE A 31 -12.89 -11.39 1.50
C PHE A 31 -11.80 -11.90 0.58
N TYR A 32 -12.14 -12.69 -0.45
CA TYR A 32 -11.17 -13.27 -1.39
C TYR A 32 -10.07 -14.03 -0.65
N THR A 33 -10.46 -14.93 0.27
CA THR A 33 -9.58 -15.56 1.25
C THR A 33 -8.44 -16.34 0.62
N ALA A 34 -8.60 -16.86 -0.59
CA ALA A 34 -7.54 -17.58 -1.31
C ALA A 34 -6.27 -16.74 -1.53
N GLY A 35 -6.37 -15.41 -1.56
CA GLY A 35 -5.23 -14.51 -1.77
C GLY A 35 -4.58 -13.99 -0.48
N SER A 36 -5.24 -14.15 0.67
CA SER A 36 -4.80 -13.57 1.95
C SER A 36 -3.37 -13.95 2.38
N PRO A 37 -2.87 -15.18 2.16
CA PRO A 37 -1.49 -15.52 2.51
C PRO A 37 -0.42 -14.70 1.77
N HIS A 38 -0.76 -14.10 0.63
CA HIS A 38 0.17 -13.41 -0.27
C HIS A 38 0.09 -11.88 -0.15
N MET A 39 -0.77 -11.35 0.73
CA MET A 39 -0.95 -9.90 0.87
C MET A 39 -1.22 -9.48 2.30
N PHE A 40 -0.75 -8.28 2.63
CA PHE A 40 -1.16 -7.55 3.81
C PHE A 40 -1.75 -6.21 3.37
N LEU A 41 -3.02 -5.96 3.71
CA LEU A 41 -3.71 -4.74 3.33
C LEU A 41 -3.89 -3.84 4.55
N THR A 42 -3.37 -2.62 4.47
CA THR A 42 -3.50 -1.63 5.54
C THR A 42 -3.72 -0.23 4.98
N ASN A 43 -4.26 0.65 5.82
CA ASN A 43 -4.35 2.08 5.57
C ASN A 43 -3.35 2.80 6.48
N THR A 44 -2.89 3.98 6.07
CA THR A 44 -2.04 4.84 6.92
C THR A 44 -2.78 5.39 8.15
N VAL A 45 -4.11 5.32 8.14
CA VAL A 45 -4.99 5.48 9.30
C VAL A 45 -5.95 4.28 9.29
N PRO A 46 -5.94 3.40 10.31
CA PRO A 46 -6.64 2.11 10.28
C PRO A 46 -8.16 2.24 10.51
N TYR A 47 -8.77 3.31 10.02
CA TYR A 47 -10.20 3.58 10.09
C TYR A 47 -10.77 3.98 8.74
N LYS A 48 -12.06 3.72 8.54
CA LYS A 48 -12.76 4.22 7.35
C LYS A 48 -12.99 5.73 7.51
N PRO A 49 -12.56 6.57 6.55
CA PRO A 49 -12.86 7.98 6.59
C PRO A 49 -14.37 8.24 6.43
N VAL A 50 -14.88 9.20 7.21
CA VAL A 50 -16.25 9.70 7.06
C VAL A 50 -16.39 10.38 5.69
N GLY A 51 -17.40 10.00 4.91
CA GLY A 51 -17.65 10.57 3.58
C GLY A 51 -16.57 10.31 2.52
N ASN A 52 -15.61 9.42 2.76
CA ASN A 52 -14.41 9.25 1.92
C ASN A 52 -13.56 10.53 1.78
N VAL A 53 -13.57 11.36 2.82
CA VAL A 53 -12.70 12.54 2.97
C VAL A 53 -11.38 12.11 3.57
N GLU A 54 -10.27 12.60 3.03
CA GLU A 54 -8.95 12.25 3.53
C GLU A 54 -8.74 12.74 4.98
N PHE A 55 -8.08 11.93 5.82
CA PHE A 55 -7.72 12.34 7.17
C PHE A 55 -6.72 13.50 7.17
N SER A 56 -6.84 14.38 8.16
CA SER A 56 -5.91 15.50 8.35
C SER A 56 -4.48 15.01 8.60
N ARG A 57 -3.52 15.91 8.45
CA ARG A 57 -2.10 15.61 8.70
C ARG A 57 -1.86 15.22 10.16
N GLU A 58 -2.56 15.86 11.08
CA GLU A 58 -2.48 15.63 12.52
C GLU A 58 -2.95 14.21 12.87
N VAL A 59 -4.07 13.77 12.30
CA VAL A 59 -4.58 12.40 12.50
C VAL A 59 -3.58 11.37 11.97
N LYS A 60 -3.09 11.56 10.73
CA LYS A 60 -2.06 10.69 10.15
C LYS A 60 -0.78 10.65 11.00
N SER A 61 -0.38 11.79 11.56
CA SER A 61 0.81 11.88 12.43
C SER A 61 0.62 11.08 13.73
N ARG A 62 -0.57 11.13 14.33
CA ARG A 62 -0.88 10.36 15.55
C ARG A 62 -0.88 8.85 15.29
N PHE A 63 -1.30 8.42 14.10
CA PHE A 63 -1.32 7.00 13.73
C PHE A 63 0.02 6.46 13.20
N ARG A 64 0.94 7.34 12.79
CA ARG A 64 2.21 6.92 12.18
C ARG A 64 3.00 5.93 13.05
N PRO A 65 3.21 6.13 14.36
CA PRO A 65 3.97 5.18 15.18
C PRO A 65 3.42 3.76 15.16
N PHE A 66 2.10 3.59 15.16
CA PHE A 66 1.46 2.27 15.10
C PHE A 66 1.65 1.59 13.74
N ILE A 67 1.64 2.38 12.65
CA ILE A 67 1.88 1.85 11.31
C ILE A 67 3.37 1.54 11.11
N GLU A 68 4.26 2.35 11.67
CA GLU A 68 5.71 2.08 11.71
C GLU A 68 5.99 0.76 12.42
N GLU A 69 5.51 0.58 13.64
CA GLU A 69 5.67 -0.64 14.42
C GLU A 69 5.10 -1.87 13.68
N LEU A 70 3.90 -1.75 13.13
CA LEU A 70 3.29 -2.80 12.31
C LEU A 70 4.18 -3.22 11.12
N LEU A 71 4.71 -2.25 10.37
CA LEU A 71 5.49 -2.53 9.17
C LEU A 71 6.91 -3.02 9.47
N VAL A 72 7.50 -2.56 10.58
CA VAL A 72 8.88 -2.86 10.99
C VAL A 72 8.96 -4.14 11.82
N ALA A 73 8.09 -4.30 12.82
CA ALA A 73 8.20 -5.35 13.83
C ALA A 73 7.32 -6.58 13.55
N VAL A 74 6.15 -6.39 12.93
CA VAL A 74 5.13 -7.46 12.81
C VAL A 74 5.06 -8.02 11.40
N TRP A 75 4.97 -7.15 10.40
CA TRP A 75 4.88 -7.58 9.00
C TRP A 75 6.22 -8.09 8.50
N THR A 76 6.23 -9.23 7.82
CA THR A 76 7.46 -9.90 7.36
C THR A 76 7.85 -9.56 5.92
N GLY A 77 6.94 -8.98 5.12
CA GLY A 77 7.24 -8.63 3.73
C GLY A 77 8.15 -7.41 3.61
N ASN A 78 8.73 -7.18 2.43
CA ASN A 78 9.64 -6.07 2.15
C ASN A 78 9.23 -5.22 0.94
N ILE A 79 8.11 -5.54 0.29
CA ILE A 79 7.55 -4.78 -0.83
C ILE A 79 6.25 -4.13 -0.41
N ILE A 80 6.17 -2.81 -0.55
CA ILE A 80 4.95 -2.04 -0.35
C ILE A 80 4.48 -1.54 -1.71
N ILE A 81 3.19 -1.64 -1.97
CA ILE A 81 2.53 -1.08 -3.17
C ILE A 81 1.65 0.10 -2.72
N PRO A 82 2.20 1.35 -2.63
CA PRO A 82 1.39 2.50 -2.30
C PRO A 82 0.39 2.80 -3.42
N MET A 83 -0.87 3.00 -3.04
CA MET A 83 -1.96 3.30 -3.97
C MET A 83 -2.23 4.79 -4.00
N GLY A 84 -1.66 5.48 -4.99
CA GLY A 84 -1.80 6.93 -5.18
C GLY A 84 -0.84 7.79 -4.35
N GLU A 85 -0.94 9.11 -4.57
CA GLU A 85 0.03 10.10 -4.08
C GLU A 85 0.13 10.15 -2.56
N GLY A 86 -1.01 10.28 -1.88
CA GLY A 86 -1.02 10.40 -0.42
C GLY A 86 -0.42 9.18 0.27
N ALA A 87 -0.67 7.98 -0.27
CA ALA A 87 -0.08 6.74 0.24
C ALA A 87 1.44 6.69 -0.03
N PHE A 88 1.90 7.12 -1.21
CA PHE A 88 3.32 7.13 -1.54
C PHE A 88 4.10 8.19 -0.75
N LYS A 89 3.59 9.43 -0.68
CA LYS A 89 4.21 10.53 0.05
C LYS A 89 4.20 10.34 1.57
N TRP A 90 3.42 9.40 2.10
CA TRP A 90 3.51 9.00 3.51
C TRP A 90 4.92 8.54 3.89
N PHE A 91 5.69 8.01 2.93
CA PHE A 91 7.05 7.52 3.13
C PHE A 91 8.14 8.61 3.05
N ALA A 92 7.79 9.87 2.82
CA ALA A 92 8.76 10.97 2.72
C ALA A 92 9.80 11.05 3.87
N PRO A 93 9.44 10.80 5.15
CA PRO A 93 10.40 10.83 6.26
C PRO A 93 11.47 9.72 6.24
N TYR A 94 11.33 8.70 5.39
CA TYR A 94 12.18 7.50 5.37
C TYR A 94 13.15 7.47 4.17
N ALA A 95 13.19 8.55 3.41
CA ALA A 95 14.07 8.74 2.26
C ALA A 95 14.91 10.01 2.45
N PRO A 96 16.00 10.16 1.70
CA PRO A 96 16.74 11.42 1.62
C PRO A 96 15.82 12.59 1.21
N GLU A 97 16.26 13.79 1.58
CA GLU A 97 15.46 14.99 1.40
C GLU A 97 14.99 15.15 -0.06
N ARG A 98 13.69 15.41 -0.23
CA ARG A 98 13.01 15.61 -1.53
C ARG A 98 13.00 14.41 -2.48
N GLU A 99 13.62 13.27 -2.19
CA GLU A 99 13.65 12.14 -3.12
C GLU A 99 12.26 11.59 -3.43
N VAL A 100 11.42 11.42 -2.40
CA VAL A 100 10.03 10.97 -2.59
C VAL A 100 9.24 11.93 -3.48
N LEU A 101 9.48 13.24 -3.35
CA LEU A 101 8.82 14.25 -4.20
C LEU A 101 9.32 14.15 -5.64
N ARG A 102 10.65 14.08 -5.83
CA ARG A 102 11.26 13.93 -7.15
C ARG A 102 10.79 12.66 -7.87
N PHE A 103 10.72 11.54 -7.15
CA PHE A 103 10.20 10.28 -7.69
C PHE A 103 8.75 10.44 -8.16
N TRP A 104 7.91 11.08 -7.35
CA TRP A 104 6.49 11.25 -7.69
C TRP A 104 6.27 12.20 -8.88
N ASP A 105 7.12 13.21 -9.01
CA ASP A 105 7.06 14.20 -10.08
C ASP A 105 7.55 13.65 -11.43
N ASP A 106 8.35 12.58 -11.42
CA ASP A 106 8.69 11.82 -12.63
C ASP A 106 7.46 11.12 -13.19
N ARG A 107 6.82 11.78 -14.16
CA ARG A 107 5.55 11.34 -14.75
C ARG A 107 5.66 10.03 -15.53
N GLU A 108 6.87 9.70 -16.01
CA GLU A 108 7.13 8.50 -16.80
C GLU A 108 7.35 7.29 -15.88
N ARG A 109 8.01 7.49 -14.74
CA ARG A 109 8.45 6.39 -13.87
C ARG A 109 7.62 6.20 -12.61
N ARG A 110 6.81 7.17 -12.18
CA ARG A 110 6.10 7.10 -10.89
C ARG A 110 5.17 5.90 -10.68
N PHE A 111 4.81 5.15 -11.72
CA PHE A 111 3.99 3.93 -11.60
C PHE A 111 4.69 2.67 -12.12
N THR A 112 5.90 2.78 -12.65
CA THR A 112 6.68 1.68 -13.24
C THR A 112 7.99 1.45 -12.51
N GLY A 113 8.62 2.50 -11.99
CA GLY A 113 9.82 2.43 -11.16
C GLY A 113 9.55 2.02 -9.71
N THR A 114 10.63 1.79 -8.97
CA THR A 114 10.61 1.49 -7.54
C THR A 114 11.54 2.42 -6.78
N MET A 115 11.34 2.53 -5.47
CA MET A 115 12.19 3.34 -4.58
C MET A 115 12.41 2.60 -3.27
N ALA A 116 13.67 2.41 -2.87
CA ALA A 116 14.00 1.86 -1.55
C ALA A 116 13.87 2.96 -0.48
N VAL A 117 13.34 2.61 0.69
CA VAL A 117 13.29 3.48 1.87
C VAL A 117 13.60 2.67 3.12
N THR A 118 14.14 3.32 4.15
CA THR A 118 14.41 2.67 5.44
C THR A 118 13.38 3.12 6.47
N LEU A 119 12.38 2.27 6.73
CA LEU A 119 11.41 2.50 7.80
C LEU A 119 12.10 2.43 9.15
N LYS A 120 11.60 3.22 10.10
CA LYS A 120 12.07 3.24 11.48
C LYS A 120 10.86 3.13 12.40
N ALA A 121 11.02 2.39 13.50
CA ALA A 121 10.05 2.28 14.57
C ALA A 121 10.77 2.19 15.91
N VAL A 122 10.08 2.53 17.00
CA VAL A 122 10.52 2.25 18.37
C VAL A 122 9.67 1.11 18.90
N VAL A 123 10.29 -0.04 19.18
CA VAL A 123 9.62 -1.26 19.65
C VAL A 123 10.18 -1.57 21.02
N ASP A 124 9.33 -1.59 22.05
CA ASP A 124 9.75 -1.80 23.45
C ASP A 124 10.92 -0.89 23.89
N GLY A 125 10.94 0.35 23.39
CA GLY A 125 11.98 1.34 23.68
C GLY A 125 13.26 1.20 22.84
N VAL A 126 13.32 0.25 21.90
CA VAL A 126 14.46 0.00 21.02
C VAL A 126 14.17 0.51 19.61
N GLU A 127 15.07 1.35 19.07
CA GLU A 127 15.00 1.74 17.66
C GLU A 127 15.26 0.54 16.76
N THR A 128 14.30 0.25 15.88
CA THR A 128 14.39 -0.82 14.88
C THR A 128 14.20 -0.21 13.50
N ALA A 129 14.93 -0.73 12.52
CA ALA A 129 14.86 -0.28 11.14
C ALA A 129 14.60 -1.46 10.19
N LYS A 130 13.92 -1.17 9.08
CA LYS A 130 13.64 -2.15 8.02
C LYS A 130 13.66 -1.48 6.66
N GLU A 131 14.49 -2.01 5.77
CA GLU A 131 14.47 -1.61 4.37
C GLU A 131 13.24 -2.20 3.67
N VAL A 132 12.54 -1.36 2.91
CA VAL A 132 11.42 -1.78 2.08
C VAL A 132 11.53 -1.13 0.70
N THR A 133 11.02 -1.83 -0.30
CA THR A 133 10.86 -1.31 -1.66
C THR A 133 9.44 -0.80 -1.85
N LEU A 134 9.31 0.45 -2.29
CA LEU A 134 8.05 1.06 -2.70
C LEU A 134 7.85 0.85 -4.20
N ALA A 135 6.72 0.25 -4.57
CA ALA A 135 6.32 -0.03 -5.94
C ALA A 135 4.94 0.60 -6.23
N PRO A 136 4.86 1.94 -6.35
CA PRO A 136 3.59 2.66 -6.44
C PRO A 136 2.75 2.29 -7.66
N VAL A 137 1.43 2.37 -7.48
CA VAL A 137 0.41 2.26 -8.52
C VAL A 137 -0.63 3.37 -8.34
N PRO A 138 -1.49 3.65 -9.35
CA PRO A 138 -2.59 4.58 -9.20
C PRO A 138 -3.52 4.26 -8.03
N HIS A 139 -4.27 5.26 -7.56
CA HIS A 139 -5.31 5.03 -6.57
C HIS A 139 -6.51 4.30 -7.21
N PRO A 140 -7.05 3.20 -6.62
CA PRO A 140 -8.19 2.43 -7.15
C PRO A 140 -9.56 3.11 -6.92
N SER A 141 -9.64 4.43 -7.11
CA SER A 141 -10.88 5.21 -6.99
C SER A 141 -11.38 5.63 -8.37
N PRO A 142 -12.70 5.58 -8.65
CA PRO A 142 -13.27 6.14 -9.88
C PRO A 142 -12.93 7.62 -10.12
N ARG A 143 -12.58 8.36 -9.05
CA ARG A 143 -12.15 9.76 -9.12
C ARG A 143 -10.70 9.94 -9.57
N SER A 144 -9.92 8.86 -9.66
CA SER A 144 -8.53 8.94 -10.12
C SER A 144 -8.50 9.08 -11.65
N PRO A 145 -7.74 10.04 -12.21
CA PRO A 145 -7.57 10.15 -13.66
C PRO A 145 -6.87 8.93 -14.27
N PHE A 146 -6.14 8.17 -13.45
CA PHE A 146 -5.38 6.97 -13.84
C PHE A 146 -6.13 5.66 -13.53
N MET A 147 -7.43 5.73 -13.22
CA MET A 147 -8.21 4.53 -12.85
C MET A 147 -8.24 3.48 -13.97
N LYS A 148 -8.15 3.90 -15.25
CA LYS A 148 -8.08 2.99 -16.40
C LYS A 148 -6.77 2.20 -16.44
N ASP A 149 -5.68 2.79 -15.99
CA ASP A 149 -4.36 2.15 -15.96
C ASP A 149 -4.15 1.24 -14.75
N PHE A 150 -4.91 1.49 -13.67
CA PHE A 150 -4.76 0.78 -12.40
C PHE A 150 -4.71 -0.76 -12.53
N PRO A 151 -5.64 -1.44 -13.24
CA PRO A 151 -5.62 -2.90 -13.31
C PRO A 151 -4.33 -3.45 -13.93
N ARG A 152 -3.89 -2.85 -15.04
CA ARG A 152 -2.67 -3.26 -15.76
C ARG A 152 -1.41 -3.01 -14.91
N LEU A 153 -1.36 -1.87 -14.23
CA LEU A 153 -0.20 -1.51 -13.39
C LEU A 153 -0.12 -2.38 -12.13
N LEU A 154 -1.26 -2.69 -11.50
CA LEU A 154 -1.29 -3.62 -10.38
C LEU A 154 -0.86 -5.02 -10.80
N ASP A 155 -1.38 -5.55 -11.91
CA ASP A 155 -0.96 -6.84 -12.47
C ASP A 155 0.55 -6.90 -12.72
N GLY A 156 1.14 -5.82 -13.25
CA GLY A 156 2.60 -5.70 -13.38
C GLY A 156 3.34 -5.86 -12.05
N ARG A 157 2.86 -5.24 -10.97
CA ARG A 157 3.46 -5.38 -9.63
C ARG A 157 3.28 -6.77 -9.04
N LEU A 158 2.12 -7.40 -9.26
CA LEU A 158 1.88 -8.77 -8.80
C LEU A 158 2.85 -9.73 -9.51
N LYS A 159 3.04 -9.60 -10.83
CA LYS A 159 4.04 -10.38 -11.59
C LYS A 159 5.48 -10.15 -11.15
N GLU A 160 5.81 -8.94 -10.74
CA GLU A 160 7.16 -8.57 -10.29
C GLU A 160 7.48 -9.16 -8.90
N PHE A 161 6.52 -9.12 -7.97
CA PHE A 161 6.80 -9.32 -6.54
C PHE A 161 6.05 -10.48 -5.88
N VAL A 162 4.97 -10.97 -6.47
CA VAL A 162 4.15 -12.03 -5.87
C VAL A 162 4.40 -13.33 -6.62
N ARG A 163 4.96 -14.31 -5.91
CA ARG A 163 5.20 -15.67 -6.41
C ARG A 163 4.23 -16.65 -5.80
#